data_AF-A0A2I7LFI6-F1
#
_entry.id   AF-A0A2I7LFI6-F1
#
_cell.length_a   1.000
_cell.length_b   1.000
_cell.length_c   1.000
_cell.angle_alpha   90.00
_cell.angle_beta   90.00
_cell.angle_gamma   90.00
#
_symmetry.space_group_name_H-M   'P 1'
#
loop_
_entity.id
_entity.type
_entity.pdbx_description
1 polymer ?
#
loop_
_entity_poly.entity_id
_entity_poly.type
_entity_poly.pdbx_seq_one_letter_code
_entity_poly.pdbx_strand_id
1 'polypeptide(L)'
;MMPVQTLPLPQAQAPDDLRQTPVFNEHEYSILNTLRLAAMGCRAAARTDLFEACALLCVDGEDARRTYIDTFVKCLPEALPRRIKWFRPGTTEISFDEAWVLRCLSRVAAQDYDSLGFLLRSQIDPARRRYIGFLLGRISEQFPKI
;
A
#
# COMPACT_ATOMS: atom_id res chain seq x y z
N MET A 1 -44.52 -7.67 45.26
CA MET A 1 -43.61 -8.23 44.23
C MET A 1 -43.98 -7.58 42.91
N MET A 2 -43.22 -6.59 42.46
CA MET A 2 -43.41 -5.96 41.13
C MET A 2 -42.32 -6.53 40.20
N PRO A 3 -42.66 -7.01 38.99
CA PRO A 3 -41.68 -7.62 38.09
C PRO A 3 -40.78 -6.54 37.48
N VAL A 4 -39.47 -6.82 37.48
CA VAL A 4 -38.46 -6.04 36.77
C VAL A 4 -38.74 -6.13 35.28
N GLN A 5 -39.09 -5.01 34.65
CA GLN A 5 -39.13 -4.94 33.19
C GLN A 5 -37.70 -4.89 32.64
N THR A 6 -37.33 -5.93 31.91
CA THR A 6 -36.14 -5.94 31.04
C THR A 6 -36.43 -5.07 29.82
N LEU A 7 -35.80 -3.89 29.77
CA LEU A 7 -35.72 -3.07 28.56
C LEU A 7 -35.04 -3.87 27.44
N PRO A 8 -35.59 -3.91 26.22
CA PRO A 8 -34.90 -4.49 25.07
C PRO A 8 -33.66 -3.64 24.78
N LEU A 9 -32.49 -4.27 24.73
CA LEU A 9 -31.29 -3.61 24.19
C LEU A 9 -31.60 -3.15 22.76
N PRO A 10 -31.37 -1.88 22.42
CA PRO A 10 -31.44 -1.43 21.03
C PRO A 10 -30.53 -2.35 20.22
N GLN A 11 -31.10 -3.01 19.21
CA GLN A 11 -30.27 -3.70 18.23
C GLN A 11 -29.42 -2.62 17.60
N ALA A 12 -28.14 -2.60 17.95
CA ALA A 12 -27.16 -1.75 17.34
C ALA A 12 -27.06 -2.19 15.89
N GLN A 13 -27.85 -1.57 15.01
CA GLN A 13 -27.54 -1.49 13.60
C GLN A 13 -26.14 -0.90 13.55
N ALA A 14 -25.13 -1.76 13.33
CA ALA A 14 -23.79 -1.30 13.10
C ALA A 14 -23.86 -0.36 11.88
N PRO A 15 -23.36 0.87 11.97
CA PRO A 15 -23.32 1.75 10.82
C PRO A 15 -22.52 1.04 9.71
N ASP A 16 -23.20 0.76 8.61
CA ASP A 16 -22.67 0.10 7.40
C ASP A 16 -21.53 0.92 6.75
N ASP A 17 -21.34 2.15 7.22
CA ASP A 17 -20.31 3.10 6.80
C ASP A 17 -18.86 2.67 7.09
N LEU A 18 -18.64 1.75 8.04
CA LEU A 18 -17.29 1.31 8.41
C LEU A 18 -16.66 0.33 7.40
N ARG A 19 -17.40 -0.10 6.38
CA ARG A 19 -16.94 -1.03 5.32
C ARG A 19 -17.00 -0.41 3.94
N GLN A 20 -16.91 0.91 3.81
CA GLN A 20 -16.69 1.50 2.49
C GLN A 20 -15.35 1.00 1.96
N THR A 21 -15.39 0.00 1.08
CA THR A 21 -14.25 -0.40 0.27
C THR A 21 -13.85 0.85 -0.50
N PRO A 22 -12.64 1.39 -0.28
CA PRO A 22 -12.23 2.61 -0.96
C PRO A 22 -12.39 2.41 -2.46
N VAL A 23 -13.24 3.22 -3.08
CA VAL A 23 -13.48 3.20 -4.53
C VAL A 23 -12.31 3.95 -5.15
N PHE A 24 -11.40 3.21 -5.77
CA PHE A 24 -10.29 3.79 -6.51
C PHE A 24 -10.62 3.89 -8.00
N ASN A 25 -10.02 4.84 -8.69
CA ASN A 25 -10.16 5.00 -10.13
C ASN A 25 -9.35 3.94 -10.89
N GLU A 26 -9.59 3.79 -12.20
CA GLU A 26 -8.89 2.80 -13.03
C GLU A 26 -7.36 2.98 -13.04
N HIS A 27 -6.88 4.21 -12.90
CA HIS A 27 -5.45 4.53 -12.86
C HIS A 27 -4.79 4.03 -11.57
N GLU A 28 -5.42 4.27 -10.43
CA GLU A 28 -5.01 3.76 -9.11
C GLU A 28 -5.03 2.23 -9.08
N TYR A 29 -6.01 1.59 -9.71
CA TYR A 29 -6.04 0.13 -9.88
C TYR A 29 -4.89 -0.39 -10.75
N SER A 30 -4.50 0.34 -11.80
CA SER A 30 -3.36 -0.01 -12.66
C SER A 30 -2.03 0.07 -11.89
N ILE A 31 -1.86 1.12 -11.09
CA ILE A 31 -0.72 1.27 -10.17
C ILE A 31 -0.70 0.12 -9.16
N LEU A 32 -1.85 -0.17 -8.53
CA LEU A 32 -1.97 -1.24 -7.56
C LEU A 32 -1.62 -2.60 -8.17
N ASN A 33 -2.08 -2.89 -9.38
CA ASN A 33 -1.74 -4.13 -10.07
C ASN A 33 -0.24 -4.23 -10.36
N THR A 34 0.41 -3.11 -10.69
CA THR A 34 1.88 -3.05 -10.84
C THR A 34 2.59 -3.40 -9.53
N LEU A 35 2.14 -2.83 -8.40
CA LEU A 35 2.68 -3.14 -7.06
C LEU A 35 2.43 -4.61 -6.67
N ARG A 36 1.25 -5.15 -6.96
CA ARG A 36 0.90 -6.56 -6.70
C ARG A 36 1.75 -7.54 -7.51
N LEU A 37 2.06 -7.19 -8.77
CA LEU A 37 2.94 -7.99 -9.63
C LEU A 37 4.37 -8.01 -9.06
N ALA A 38 4.91 -6.86 -8.66
CA ALA A 38 6.21 -6.78 -7.98
C ALA A 38 6.24 -7.59 -6.67
N ALA A 39 5.19 -7.49 -5.84
CA ALA A 39 5.06 -8.25 -4.60
C ALA A 39 4.89 -9.76 -4.82
N MET A 40 4.25 -10.16 -5.92
CA MET A 40 4.22 -11.57 -6.34
C MET A 40 5.62 -12.04 -6.76
N GLY A 41 6.32 -11.27 -7.58
CA GLY A 41 7.69 -11.56 -8.03
C GLY A 41 8.65 -11.73 -6.85
N CYS A 42 8.61 -10.82 -5.87
CA CYS A 42 9.44 -10.91 -4.66
C CYS A 42 9.15 -12.17 -3.82
N ARG A 43 7.89 -12.63 -3.78
CA ARG A 43 7.51 -13.89 -3.10
C ARG A 43 7.94 -15.13 -3.90
N ALA A 44 7.87 -15.06 -5.23
CA ALA A 44 8.24 -16.14 -6.13
C ALA A 44 9.77 -16.31 -6.24
N ALA A 45 10.54 -15.22 -6.05
CA ALA A 45 12.00 -15.19 -6.12
C ALA A 45 12.74 -15.98 -5.02
N ALA A 46 12.03 -16.75 -4.18
CA ALA A 46 12.64 -17.71 -3.26
C ALA A 46 13.41 -18.87 -3.95
N ARG A 47 13.58 -18.86 -5.28
CA ARG A 47 14.35 -19.85 -6.06
C ARG A 47 15.12 -19.30 -7.28
N THR A 48 15.33 -18.00 -7.41
CA THR A 48 16.16 -17.48 -8.52
C THR A 48 17.06 -16.37 -8.00
N ASP A 49 18.33 -16.49 -8.36
CA ASP A 49 19.48 -15.82 -7.76
C ASP A 49 19.30 -14.29 -7.71
N LEU A 50 19.69 -13.73 -6.57
CA LEU A 50 19.54 -12.37 -6.10
C LEU A 50 20.19 -11.32 -7.04
N PHE A 51 21.00 -11.75 -8.00
CA PHE A 51 21.78 -10.90 -8.89
C PHE A 51 21.31 -10.85 -10.34
N GLU A 52 20.53 -11.83 -10.82
CA GLU A 52 20.14 -11.88 -12.24
C GLU A 52 19.04 -10.85 -12.56
N ALA A 53 18.21 -10.48 -11.57
CA ALA A 53 17.22 -9.42 -11.72
C ALA A 53 17.80 -7.99 -11.65
N CYS A 54 19.02 -7.84 -11.11
CA CYS A 54 19.76 -6.57 -11.12
C CYS A 54 20.65 -6.44 -12.36
N ALA A 55 20.88 -7.52 -13.12
CA ALA A 55 21.78 -7.53 -14.28
C ALA A 55 21.14 -7.02 -15.59
N LEU A 56 19.83 -6.75 -15.59
CA LEU A 56 19.15 -6.01 -16.69
C LEU A 56 19.11 -4.50 -16.40
N LEU A 57 20.19 -3.97 -15.82
CA LEU A 57 20.49 -2.54 -15.78
C LEU A 57 21.01 -2.11 -17.15
N CYS A 58 20.13 -1.71 -18.09
CA CYS A 58 20.51 -0.85 -19.21
C CYS A 58 19.29 -0.19 -19.88
N VAL A 59 19.11 1.10 -19.55
CA VAL A 59 18.62 2.20 -20.41
C VAL A 59 17.15 2.11 -20.88
N ASP A 60 16.22 2.53 -20.02
CA ASP A 60 15.13 3.50 -20.32
C ASP A 60 14.26 3.73 -19.07
N GLY A 61 13.45 4.80 -19.05
CA GLY A 61 12.69 5.26 -17.87
C GLY A 61 11.75 4.21 -17.22
N GLU A 62 11.35 3.17 -17.96
CA GLU A 62 10.55 2.06 -17.44
C GLU A 62 11.32 1.18 -16.44
N ASP A 63 12.63 0.98 -16.64
CA ASP A 63 13.47 0.17 -15.75
C ASP A 63 13.72 0.85 -14.41
N ALA A 64 13.84 2.18 -14.41
CA ALA A 64 13.93 2.96 -13.18
C ALA A 64 12.64 2.84 -12.36
N ARG A 65 11.47 2.94 -13.01
CA ARG A 65 10.17 2.73 -12.37
C ARG A 65 10.09 1.36 -11.70
N ARG A 66 10.44 0.30 -12.44
CA ARG A 66 10.39 -1.07 -11.93
C ARG A 66 11.35 -1.27 -10.75
N THR A 67 12.56 -0.73 -10.85
CA THR A 67 13.57 -0.79 -9.77
C THR A 67 13.05 -0.14 -8.50
N TYR A 68 12.51 1.09 -8.56
CA TYR A 68 11.99 1.76 -7.36
C TYR A 68 10.81 1.00 -6.74
N ILE A 69 9.91 0.47 -7.56
CA ILE A 69 8.77 -0.34 -7.10
C ILE A 69 9.27 -1.61 -6.41
N ASP A 70 10.19 -2.34 -7.02
CA ASP A 70 10.74 -3.58 -6.47
C ASP A 70 11.49 -3.31 -5.16
N THR A 71 12.33 -2.27 -5.11
CA THR A 71 13.01 -1.85 -3.87
C THR A 71 12.00 -1.51 -2.78
N PHE A 72 10.96 -0.74 -3.10
CA PHE A 72 9.91 -0.40 -2.14
C PHE A 72 9.19 -1.64 -1.61
N VAL A 73 8.73 -2.52 -2.49
CA VAL A 73 8.02 -3.75 -2.12
C VAL A 73 8.91 -4.69 -1.28
N LYS A 74 10.22 -4.73 -1.52
CA LYS A 74 11.20 -5.49 -0.73
C LYS A 74 11.47 -4.89 0.65
N CYS A 75 11.61 -3.57 0.74
CA CYS A 75 11.94 -2.88 2.00
C CYS A 75 10.71 -2.68 2.91
N LEU A 76 9.51 -2.63 2.33
CA LEU A 76 8.29 -2.33 3.07
C LEU A 76 7.98 -3.34 4.20
N PRO A 77 8.11 -4.67 4.02
CA PRO A 77 7.98 -5.65 5.10
C PRO A 77 8.89 -5.40 6.31
N GLU A 78 10.08 -4.82 6.11
CA GLU A 78 10.99 -4.50 7.21
C GLU A 78 10.68 -3.16 7.88
N ALA A 79 9.96 -2.29 7.19
CA ALA A 79 9.57 -0.97 7.67
C ALA A 79 8.28 -0.97 8.49
N LEU A 80 7.46 -2.00 8.32
CA LEU A 80 6.24 -2.22 9.08
C LEU A 80 6.50 -3.18 10.26
N PRO A 81 5.90 -2.95 11.43
CA PRO A 81 5.96 -3.88 12.56
C PRO A 81 5.16 -5.17 12.31
N ARG A 82 4.39 -5.23 11.21
CA ARG A 82 3.52 -6.34 10.83
C ARG A 82 3.73 -6.70 9.36
N ARG A 83 3.41 -7.95 9.02
CA ARG A 83 3.50 -8.41 7.63
C ARG A 83 2.48 -7.70 6.75
N ILE A 84 2.95 -7.16 5.64
CA ILE A 84 2.09 -6.54 4.62
C ILE A 84 1.29 -7.60 3.85
N LYS A 85 0.00 -7.33 3.64
CA LYS A 85 -0.94 -8.18 2.91
C LYS A 85 -1.17 -7.65 1.49
N TRP A 86 -0.49 -8.27 0.53
CA TRP A 86 -0.72 -8.06 -0.90
C TRP A 86 -1.64 -9.13 -1.47
N PHE A 87 -2.73 -8.71 -2.12
CA PHE A 87 -3.60 -9.56 -2.91
C PHE A 87 -2.99 -9.92 -4.26
N ARG A 88 -3.70 -10.75 -5.02
CA ARG A 88 -3.30 -11.14 -6.37
C ARG A 88 -3.61 -10.00 -7.35
N PRO A 89 -2.79 -9.78 -8.38
CA PRO A 89 -3.12 -8.88 -9.48
C PRO A 89 -4.49 -9.26 -10.07
N GLY A 90 -5.28 -8.25 -10.43
CA GLY A 90 -6.63 -8.43 -10.98
C GLY A 90 -7.73 -8.73 -9.94
N THR A 91 -7.39 -8.87 -8.64
CA THR A 91 -8.41 -8.93 -7.58
C THR A 91 -9.10 -7.56 -7.42
N THR A 92 -10.43 -7.56 -7.42
CA THR A 92 -11.24 -6.33 -7.27
C THR A 92 -11.22 -5.79 -5.83
N GLU A 93 -11.14 -6.69 -4.86
CA GLU A 93 -10.95 -6.34 -3.45
C GLU A 93 -9.58 -5.72 -3.21
N ILE A 94 -9.49 -4.85 -2.20
CA ILE A 94 -8.27 -4.14 -1.80
C ILE A 94 -8.05 -4.34 -0.32
N SER A 95 -6.83 -4.72 0.06
CA SER A 95 -6.47 -4.87 1.45
C SER A 95 -6.27 -3.50 2.10
N PHE A 96 -6.36 -3.43 3.44
CA PHE A 96 -6.05 -2.20 4.18
C PHE A 96 -4.65 -1.67 3.85
N ASP A 97 -3.68 -2.56 3.63
CA ASP A 97 -2.30 -2.20 3.35
C ASP A 97 -2.14 -1.60 1.95
N GLU A 98 -2.81 -2.21 0.98
CA GLU A 98 -2.84 -1.74 -0.40
C GLU A 98 -3.49 -0.35 -0.48
N ALA A 99 -4.61 -0.16 0.23
CA ALA A 99 -5.28 1.12 0.31
C ALA A 99 -4.39 2.19 0.99
N TRP A 100 -3.63 1.82 2.02
CA TRP A 100 -2.68 2.73 2.65
C TRP A 100 -1.55 3.14 1.71
N VAL A 101 -0.96 2.20 0.95
CA VAL A 101 0.08 2.52 -0.03
C VAL A 101 -0.44 3.48 -1.10
N LEU A 102 -1.64 3.22 -1.64
CA LEU A 102 -2.26 4.11 -2.64
C LEU A 102 -2.52 5.51 -2.07
N ARG A 103 -3.02 5.61 -0.83
CA ARG A 103 -3.19 6.91 -0.16
C ARG A 103 -1.87 7.64 -0.01
N CYS A 104 -0.81 6.96 0.40
CA CYS A 104 0.53 7.55 0.49
C CYS A 104 1.00 8.11 -0.85
N LEU A 105 0.84 7.36 -1.95
CA LEU A 105 1.21 7.81 -3.30
C LEU A 105 0.37 9.01 -3.75
N SER A 106 -0.95 8.98 -3.52
CA SER A 106 -1.85 10.11 -3.80
C SER A 106 -1.46 11.37 -3.02
N ARG A 107 -1.10 11.27 -1.73
CA ARG A 107 -0.65 12.42 -0.94
C ARG A 107 0.67 12.99 -1.43
N VAL A 108 1.61 12.13 -1.83
CA VAL A 108 2.87 12.55 -2.45
C VAL A 108 2.62 13.29 -3.77
N ALA A 109 1.77 12.75 -4.63
CA ALA A 109 1.42 13.36 -5.91
C ALA A 109 0.74 14.73 -5.73
N ALA A 110 -0.11 14.86 -4.72
CA ALA A 110 -0.77 16.11 -4.34
C ALA A 110 0.12 17.08 -3.55
N GLN A 111 1.39 16.72 -3.28
CA GLN A 111 2.32 17.49 -2.44
C GLN A 111 1.80 17.75 -1.01
N ASP A 112 0.88 16.92 -0.53
CA ASP A 112 0.26 16.98 0.80
C ASP A 112 1.15 16.22 1.81
N TYR A 113 2.30 16.82 2.13
CA TYR A 113 3.33 16.21 2.97
C TYR A 113 2.92 16.08 4.45
N ASP A 114 1.98 16.91 4.92
CA ASP A 114 1.45 16.82 6.29
C ASP A 114 0.61 15.55 6.46
N SER A 115 -0.30 15.29 5.53
CA SER A 115 -1.10 14.05 5.52
C SER A 115 -0.22 12.82 5.27
N LEU A 116 0.78 12.92 4.39
CA LEU A 116 1.77 11.86 4.20
C LEU A 116 2.52 11.56 5.51
N GLY A 117 2.96 12.60 6.21
CA GLY A 117 3.63 12.46 7.50
C GLY A 117 2.75 11.75 8.53
N PHE A 118 1.46 12.05 8.56
CA PHE A 118 0.49 11.32 9.40
C PHE A 118 0.38 9.84 9.02
N LEU A 119 0.22 9.54 7.73
CA LEU A 119 0.12 8.16 7.24
C LEU A 119 1.38 7.35 7.53
N LEU A 120 2.58 7.93 7.35
CA LEU A 120 3.84 7.27 7.69
C LEU A 120 3.97 7.02 9.19
N ARG A 121 3.61 8.00 10.03
CA ARG A 121 3.64 7.82 11.50
C ARG A 121 2.68 6.72 11.98
N SER A 122 1.57 6.51 11.29
CA SER A 122 0.54 5.54 11.68
C SER A 122 0.97 4.08 11.52
N GLN A 123 1.96 3.78 10.66
CA GLN A 123 2.31 2.39 10.31
C GLN A 123 3.81 2.08 10.26
N ILE A 124 4.68 3.09 10.14
CA ILE A 124 6.11 2.92 9.91
C ILE A 124 6.91 3.31 11.15
N ASP A 125 7.91 2.49 11.46
CA ASP A 125 8.88 2.75 12.53
C ASP A 125 9.61 4.10 12.31
N PRO A 126 9.81 4.94 13.35
CA PRO A 126 10.46 6.23 13.24
C PRO A 126 11.76 6.23 12.41
N ALA A 127 12.61 5.22 12.58
CA ALA A 127 13.91 5.15 11.92
C ALA A 127 13.80 4.99 10.39
N ARG A 128 12.70 4.42 9.89
CA ARG A 128 12.52 4.06 8.48
C ARG A 128 11.62 5.03 7.71
N ARG A 129 10.92 5.94 8.40
CA ARG A 129 9.98 6.91 7.80
C ARG A 129 10.60 7.76 6.69
N ARG A 130 11.80 8.30 6.90
CA ARG A 130 12.48 9.16 5.91
C ARG A 130 12.79 8.39 4.63
N TYR A 131 13.29 7.16 4.77
CA TYR A 131 13.64 6.31 3.63
C TYR A 131 12.40 5.87 2.84
N ILE A 132 11.33 5.44 3.53
CA ILE A 132 10.06 5.09 2.90
C ILE A 132 9.42 6.30 2.21
N GLY A 133 9.42 7.46 2.86
CA GLY A 133 8.94 8.71 2.25
C GLY A 133 9.70 9.08 0.97
N PHE A 134 11.02 8.92 0.97
CA PHE A 134 11.84 9.12 -0.22
C PHE A 134 11.45 8.16 -1.36
N LEU A 135 11.30 6.86 -1.08
CA LEU A 135 10.89 5.88 -2.09
C LEU A 135 9.50 6.19 -2.65
N LEU A 136 8.54 6.57 -1.81
CA LEU A 136 7.20 6.98 -2.24
C LEU A 136 7.26 8.21 -3.16
N GLY A 137 8.13 9.18 -2.84
CA GLY A 137 8.45 10.32 -3.72
C GLY A 137 8.87 9.88 -5.11
N ARG A 138 9.92 9.06 -5.17
CA ARG A 138 10.46 8.55 -6.44
C ARG A 138 9.43 7.74 -7.22
N ILE A 139 8.65 6.90 -6.55
CA ILE A 139 7.62 6.09 -7.20
C ILE A 139 6.50 6.98 -7.75
N SER A 140 6.05 7.98 -6.98
CA SER A 140 5.03 8.92 -7.44
C SER A 140 5.47 9.73 -8.65
N GLU A 141 6.75 10.09 -8.76
CA GLU A 141 7.31 10.77 -9.95
C GLU A 141 7.25 9.89 -11.22
N GLN A 142 7.24 8.56 -11.06
CA GLN A 142 7.19 7.61 -12.18
C GLN A 142 5.77 7.23 -12.61
N PHE A 143 4.74 7.69 -11.89
CA PHE A 143 3.33 7.47 -12.24
C PHE A 143 2.69 8.80 -12.65
N PRO A 144 2.28 8.97 -13.91
CA PRO A 144 1.68 10.22 -14.36
C PRO A 144 0.28 10.41 -13.74
N LYS A 145 0.14 11.42 -12.88
CA LYS A 145 -1.10 11.94 -12.25
C LYS A 145 -2.00 10.87 -11.60
N ILE A 146 -1.82 10.72 -10.30
CA ILE A 146 -2.75 10.03 -9.36
C ILE A 146 -3.82 11.02 -8.91
#